data_AF-A0A5C4XKG5-F1
#
_entry.id   AF-A0A5C4XKG5-F1
#
_cell.length_a   1.000
_cell.length_b   1.000
_cell.length_c   1.000
_cell.angle_alpha   90.00
_cell.angle_beta   90.00
_cell.angle_gamma   90.00
#
_symmetry.space_group_name_H-M   'P 1'
#
loop_
_entity.id
_entity.type
_entity.pdbx_description
1 polymer ?
#
loop_
_entity_poly.entity_id
_entity_poly.type
_entity_poly.pdbx_seq_one_letter_code
_entity_poly.pdbx_strand_id
1 'polypeptide(L)'
;MIRVMFPHKRFGDGPYQRTADAVLAAAGKTPADRVAFSAALHDLQASGFTELDDKAALAKLKSIEDTAFFKLVKGTTVTTLYDDPEVWGLLGYEGPSFDKGGYVKRGFNDLTWLPEPRIEEYAGAGQ
;
A
#
# COMPACT_ATOMS: atom_id res chain seq x y z
N MET A 1 -1.19 -13.72 -1.12
CA MET A 1 -0.54 -12.88 -2.16
C MET A 1 -0.28 -11.43 -1.72
N ILE A 2 -1.22 -10.73 -1.09
CA ILE A 2 -1.08 -9.30 -0.75
C ILE A 2 0.16 -9.02 0.13
N ARG A 3 0.38 -9.81 1.20
CA ARG A 3 1.59 -9.74 2.04
C ARG A 3 2.89 -9.99 1.28
N VAL A 4 2.87 -10.86 0.27
CA VAL A 4 4.06 -11.14 -0.57
C VAL A 4 4.36 -9.95 -1.49
N MET A 5 3.33 -9.27 -2.00
CA MET A 5 3.47 -8.08 -2.85
C MET A 5 3.90 -6.85 -2.05
N PHE A 6 3.43 -6.72 -0.81
CA PHE A 6 3.68 -5.58 0.07
C PHE A 6 4.14 -6.05 1.46
N PRO A 7 5.40 -6.54 1.59
CA PRO A 7 5.87 -7.22 2.80
C PRO A 7 6.27 -6.25 3.90
N HIS A 8 5.30 -5.76 4.68
CA HIS A 8 5.56 -4.90 5.84
C HIS A 8 5.58 -5.70 7.14
N LYS A 9 6.77 -5.86 7.74
CA LYS A 9 6.98 -6.62 9.00
C LYS A 9 6.22 -6.05 10.20
N ARG A 10 6.03 -4.73 10.24
CA ARG A 10 5.37 -4.03 11.37
C ARG A 10 3.85 -4.00 11.26
N PHE A 11 3.28 -4.40 10.12
CA PHE A 11 1.84 -4.31 9.88
C PHE A 11 1.14 -5.57 10.37
N GLY A 12 0.15 -5.40 11.26
CA GLY A 12 -0.72 -6.48 11.73
C GLY A 12 -1.59 -7.06 10.61
N ASP A 13 -2.41 -8.08 10.91
CA ASP A 13 -3.28 -8.71 9.91
C ASP A 13 -4.45 -7.83 9.47
N GLY A 14 -4.94 -6.95 10.35
CA GLY A 14 -6.12 -6.11 10.12
C GLY A 14 -6.09 -5.33 8.79
N PRO A 15 -5.04 -4.54 8.51
CA PRO A 15 -4.94 -3.79 7.25
C PRO A 15 -4.91 -4.69 6.00
N TYR A 16 -4.27 -5.86 6.09
CA TYR A 16 -4.24 -6.82 4.97
C TYR A 16 -5.59 -7.48 4.75
N GLN A 17 -6.35 -7.79 5.81
CA GLN A 17 -7.71 -8.32 5.72
C GLN A 17 -8.65 -7.32 5.05
N ARG A 18 -8.67 -6.06 5.53
CA ARG A 18 -9.47 -4.98 4.92
C ARG A 18 -9.08 -4.73 3.46
N THR A 19 -7.79 -4.82 3.14
CA THR A 19 -7.30 -4.74 1.75
C THR A 19 -7.78 -5.92 0.91
N ALA A 20 -7.76 -7.14 1.44
CA ALA A 20 -8.30 -8.31 0.75
C ALA A 20 -9.80 -8.15 0.46
N ASP A 21 -10.58 -7.64 1.43
CA ASP A 21 -12.01 -7.36 1.25
C ASP A 21 -12.23 -6.33 0.13
N ALA A 22 -11.44 -5.25 0.10
CA ALA A 22 -11.52 -4.24 -0.95
C ALA A 22 -11.15 -4.80 -2.34
N VAL A 23 -10.17 -5.69 -2.42
CA VAL A 23 -9.81 -6.42 -3.64
C VAL A 23 -10.98 -7.29 -4.12
N LEU A 24 -11.61 -8.05 -3.21
CA LEU A 24 -12.77 -8.88 -3.54
C LEU A 24 -13.97 -8.05 -3.99
N ALA A 25 -14.21 -6.89 -3.38
CA ALA A 25 -15.22 -5.94 -3.82
C ALA A 25 -14.92 -5.37 -5.22
N ALA A 26 -13.67 -4.99 -5.48
CA ALA A 26 -13.25 -4.47 -6.78
C ALA A 26 -13.35 -5.51 -7.90
N ALA A 27 -13.06 -6.79 -7.60
CA ALA A 27 -13.22 -7.92 -8.50
C ALA A 27 -14.68 -8.34 -8.72
N GLY A 28 -15.58 -7.93 -7.81
CA GLY A 28 -16.99 -8.32 -7.81
C GLY A 28 -17.93 -7.37 -8.56
N LYS A 29 -17.43 -6.42 -9.35
CA LYS A 29 -18.26 -5.39 -10.02
C LYS A 29 -19.28 -5.98 -10.98
N THR A 30 -18.96 -7.10 -11.63
CA THR A 30 -19.90 -7.86 -12.47
C THR A 30 -19.80 -9.36 -12.16
N PRO A 31 -20.84 -10.16 -12.50
CA PRO A 31 -20.75 -11.61 -12.37
C PRO A 31 -19.59 -12.22 -13.16
N ALA A 32 -19.31 -11.69 -14.36
CA ALA A 32 -18.21 -12.15 -15.21
C ALA A 32 -16.84 -11.89 -14.57
N ASP A 33 -16.62 -10.68 -14.03
CA ASP A 33 -15.38 -10.33 -13.33
C ASP A 33 -15.16 -11.22 -12.12
N ARG A 34 -16.23 -11.50 -11.36
CA ARG A 34 -16.17 -12.35 -10.17
C ARG A 34 -15.75 -13.78 -10.52
N VAL A 35 -16.29 -14.34 -11.60
CA VAL A 35 -15.92 -15.68 -12.08
C VAL A 35 -14.48 -15.71 -12.55
N ALA A 36 -14.08 -14.75 -13.38
CA ALA A 36 -12.70 -14.66 -13.90
C ALA A 36 -11.68 -14.50 -12.76
N PHE A 37 -11.97 -13.65 -11.77
CA PHE A 37 -11.11 -13.45 -10.61
C PHE A 37 -11.03 -14.70 -9.74
N SER A 38 -12.17 -15.35 -9.46
CA SER A 38 -12.22 -16.59 -8.67
C SER A 38 -11.42 -17.71 -9.34
N ALA A 39 -11.51 -17.84 -10.67
CA ALA A 39 -10.72 -18.80 -11.43
C ALA A 39 -9.22 -18.52 -11.33
N ALA A 40 -8.79 -17.27 -11.53
CA ALA A 40 -7.37 -16.92 -11.41
C ALA A 40 -6.83 -17.12 -9.98
N LEU A 41 -7.63 -16.83 -8.96
CA LEU A 41 -7.28 -17.08 -7.56
C LEU A 41 -7.17 -18.59 -7.28
N HIS A 42 -8.09 -19.38 -7.81
CA HIS A 42 -8.04 -20.85 -7.72
C HIS A 42 -6.79 -21.41 -8.41
N ASP A 43 -6.45 -20.94 -9.61
CA ASP A 43 -5.24 -21.37 -10.32
C ASP A 43 -3.96 -21.03 -9.55
N LEU A 44 -3.93 -19.86 -8.91
CA LEU A 44 -2.82 -19.49 -8.03
C LEU A 44 -2.73 -20.44 -6.84
N GLN A 45 -3.85 -20.75 -6.18
CA GLN A 45 -3.88 -21.70 -5.07
C GLN A 45 -3.45 -23.11 -5.51
N ALA A 46 -4.00 -23.60 -6.62
CA ALA A 46 -3.70 -24.92 -7.19
C ALA A 46 -2.22 -25.08 -7.59
N SER A 47 -1.52 -23.96 -7.84
CA SER A 47 -0.07 -23.97 -8.07
C SER A 47 0.77 -24.21 -6.81
N GLY A 48 0.14 -24.42 -5.65
CA GLY A 48 0.82 -24.61 -4.36
C GLY A 48 1.34 -23.32 -3.73
N PHE A 49 0.80 -22.16 -4.14
CA PHE A 49 1.34 -20.84 -3.77
C PHE A 49 1.48 -20.62 -2.25
N THR A 50 0.58 -21.17 -1.44
CA THR A 50 0.59 -21.01 0.02
C THR A 50 1.73 -21.74 0.71
N GLU A 51 2.29 -22.75 0.05
CA GLU A 51 3.37 -23.59 0.59
C GLU A 51 4.77 -23.12 0.13
N LEU A 52 4.82 -22.11 -0.74
CA LEU A 52 6.08 -21.57 -1.26
C LEU A 52 6.77 -20.70 -0.19
N ASP A 53 8.10 -20.76 -0.14
CA ASP A 53 8.88 -19.75 0.58
C ASP A 53 8.72 -18.35 -0.04
N ASP A 54 9.13 -17.31 0.69
CA ASP A 54 8.96 -15.91 0.26
C ASP A 54 9.57 -15.63 -1.12
N LYS A 55 10.72 -16.23 -1.45
CA LYS A 55 11.42 -16.02 -2.71
C LYS A 55 10.68 -16.67 -3.86
N ALA A 56 10.21 -17.90 -3.68
CA ALA A 56 9.45 -18.64 -4.67
C ALA A 56 8.05 -18.05 -4.87
N ALA A 57 7.38 -17.63 -3.78
CA ALA A 57 6.12 -16.91 -3.84
C ALA A 57 6.25 -15.60 -4.62
N LEU A 58 7.30 -14.81 -4.36
CA LEU A 58 7.57 -13.59 -5.12
C LEU A 58 7.82 -13.89 -6.60
N ALA A 59 8.62 -14.90 -6.93
CA ALA A 59 8.88 -15.30 -8.31
C ALA A 59 7.59 -15.73 -9.04
N LYS A 60 6.72 -16.47 -8.35
CA LYS A 60 5.41 -16.89 -8.89
C LYS A 60 4.49 -15.70 -9.15
N LEU A 61 4.49 -14.70 -8.27
CA LEU A 61 3.72 -13.48 -8.48
C LEU A 61 4.26 -12.66 -9.65
N LYS A 62 5.59 -12.56 -9.80
CA LYS A 62 6.22 -11.91 -10.96
C LYS A 62 5.85 -12.59 -12.27
N SER A 63 5.77 -13.93 -12.31
CA SER A 63 5.41 -14.64 -13.54
C SER A 63 3.99 -14.36 -14.04
N ILE A 64 3.12 -13.81 -13.18
CA ILE A 64 1.73 -13.44 -13.54
C ILE A 64 1.51 -11.92 -13.52
N GLU A 65 2.56 -11.11 -13.44
CA GLU A 65 2.43 -9.66 -13.17
C GLU A 65 1.70 -8.87 -14.27
N ASP A 66 1.73 -9.40 -15.50
CA ASP A 66 1.04 -8.81 -16.63
C ASP A 66 -0.44 -9.16 -16.73
N THR A 67 -0.93 -10.10 -15.93
CA THR A 67 -2.34 -10.52 -15.94
C THR A 67 -3.25 -9.43 -15.38
N ALA A 68 -4.49 -9.39 -15.87
CA ALA A 68 -5.53 -8.49 -15.34
C ALA A 68 -5.79 -8.76 -13.84
N PHE A 69 -5.78 -10.03 -13.44
CA PHE A 69 -5.87 -10.47 -12.05
C PHE A 69 -4.81 -9.79 -11.17
N PHE A 70 -3.52 -9.92 -11.52
CA PHE A 70 -2.45 -9.33 -10.73
C PHE A 70 -2.52 -7.80 -10.69
N LYS A 71 -2.77 -7.17 -11.85
CA LYS A 71 -2.88 -5.70 -11.96
C LYS A 71 -4.02 -5.16 -11.10
N LEU A 72 -5.17 -5.84 -11.05
CA LEU A 72 -6.29 -5.49 -10.18
C LEU A 72 -5.88 -5.57 -8.70
N VAL A 73 -5.34 -6.71 -8.25
CA VAL A 73 -4.92 -6.86 -6.85
C VAL A 73 -3.88 -5.80 -6.47
N LYS A 74 -2.86 -5.57 -7.31
CA LYS A 74 -1.81 -4.57 -7.06
C LYS A 74 -2.38 -3.16 -6.98
N GLY A 75 -3.18 -2.76 -7.97
CA GLY A 75 -3.76 -1.42 -8.06
C GLY A 75 -4.63 -1.11 -6.85
N THR A 76 -5.55 -2.02 -6.50
CA THR A 76 -6.40 -1.86 -5.32
C THR A 76 -5.58 -1.86 -4.03
N THR A 77 -4.58 -2.75 -3.89
CA THR A 77 -3.78 -2.82 -2.67
C THR A 77 -3.00 -1.54 -2.40
N VAL A 78 -2.40 -0.91 -3.43
CA VAL A 78 -1.66 0.35 -3.25
C VAL A 78 -2.55 1.43 -2.66
N THR A 79 -3.80 1.53 -3.12
CA THR A 79 -4.70 2.54 -2.58
C THR A 79 -5.25 2.15 -1.23
N THR A 80 -5.66 0.91 -1.01
CA THR A 80 -6.38 0.53 0.21
C THR A 80 -5.46 0.29 1.40
N LEU A 81 -4.28 -0.28 1.19
CA LEU A 81 -3.36 -0.59 2.28
C LEU A 81 -2.74 0.69 2.86
N TYR A 82 -2.42 1.67 2.02
CA TYR A 82 -1.80 2.92 2.47
C TYR A 82 -2.82 4.02 2.80
N ASP A 83 -4.10 3.84 2.45
CA ASP A 83 -5.23 4.66 2.90
C ASP A 83 -5.93 4.06 4.14
N ASP A 84 -5.20 3.27 4.92
CA ASP A 84 -5.70 2.63 6.13
C ASP A 84 -5.25 3.39 7.40
N PRO A 85 -6.16 3.86 8.26
CA PRO A 85 -5.81 4.63 9.46
C PRO A 85 -4.87 3.92 10.44
N GLU A 86 -4.92 2.59 10.51
CA GLU A 86 -3.98 1.80 11.34
C GLU A 86 -2.58 1.85 10.73
N VAL A 87 -2.48 1.74 9.40
CA VAL A 87 -1.22 1.85 8.66
C VAL A 87 -0.63 3.27 8.77
N TRP A 88 -1.47 4.30 8.77
CA TRP A 88 -1.01 5.68 8.99
C TRP A 88 -0.26 5.82 10.30
N GLY A 89 -0.81 5.28 11.40
CA GLY A 89 -0.16 5.26 12.70
C GLY A 89 1.19 4.55 12.70
N LEU A 90 1.32 3.44 11.95
CA LEU A 90 2.58 2.67 11.84
C LEU A 90 3.65 3.38 11.00
N LEU A 91 3.22 4.20 10.04
CA LEU A 91 4.09 4.97 9.14
C LEU A 91 4.39 6.39 9.66
N GLY A 92 3.72 6.83 10.73
CA GLY A 92 3.84 8.19 11.25
C GLY A 92 3.10 9.24 10.40
N TYR A 93 2.18 8.81 9.54
CA TYR A 93 1.30 9.74 8.84
C TYR A 93 0.18 10.17 9.79
N GLU A 94 0.02 11.47 10.00
CA GLU A 94 -0.95 12.00 10.95
C GLU A 94 -2.38 12.15 10.37
N GLY A 95 -2.64 11.52 9.22
CA GLY A 95 -3.89 11.64 8.49
C GLY A 95 -4.03 12.97 7.73
N PRO A 96 -5.16 13.16 7.04
CA PRO A 96 -5.46 14.39 6.31
C PRO A 96 -5.40 15.62 7.22
N SER A 97 -5.05 16.77 6.63
CA SER A 97 -4.91 18.05 7.34
C SER A 97 -5.89 19.12 6.88
N PHE A 98 -6.61 18.91 5.78
CA PHE A 98 -7.48 19.93 5.18
C PHE A 98 -8.58 20.39 6.16
N ASP A 99 -9.25 19.42 6.79
CA ASP A 99 -10.24 19.61 7.85
C ASP A 99 -9.66 20.22 9.13
N LYS A 100 -8.32 20.19 9.29
CA LYS A 100 -7.57 20.70 10.44
C LYS A 100 -6.85 22.03 10.16
N GLY A 101 -7.17 22.71 9.05
CA GLY A 101 -6.57 24.00 8.70
C GLY A 101 -5.17 23.91 8.07
N GLY A 102 -4.81 22.75 7.53
CA GLY A 102 -3.54 22.49 6.85
C GLY A 102 -2.41 22.03 7.79
N TYR A 103 -1.19 21.91 7.24
CA TYR A 103 -0.01 21.43 7.97
C TYR A 103 0.78 22.52 8.71
N VAL A 104 0.40 23.81 8.54
CA VAL A 104 1.14 24.96 9.09
C VAL A 104 1.44 24.82 10.59
N LYS A 105 0.52 24.23 11.38
CA LYS A 105 0.68 23.98 12.83
C LYS A 105 0.71 22.49 13.19
N ARG A 106 1.02 21.62 12.24
CA ARG A 106 0.97 20.16 12.39
C ARG A 106 2.08 19.50 11.57
N GLY A 107 3.31 19.42 12.07
CA GLY A 107 4.37 18.68 11.39
C GLY A 107 5.14 19.45 10.30
N PHE A 108 4.60 20.53 9.73
CA PHE A 108 5.30 21.26 8.66
C PHE A 108 6.67 21.79 9.10
N ASN A 109 6.79 22.20 10.37
CA ASN A 109 8.02 22.75 10.92
C ASN A 109 8.63 21.90 12.06
N ASP A 110 8.24 20.63 12.17
CA ASP A 110 8.71 19.74 13.25
C ASP A 110 10.06 19.09 12.90
N LEU A 111 10.96 19.87 12.27
CA LEU A 111 12.27 19.41 11.85
C LEU A 111 13.21 19.36 13.06
N THR A 112 13.44 18.17 13.60
CA THR A 112 14.40 17.97 14.71
C THR A 112 15.86 18.01 14.28
N TRP A 113 16.12 17.87 12.98
CA TRP A 113 17.46 17.79 12.40
C TRP A 113 17.98 19.14 11.88
N LEU A 114 17.12 20.15 11.77
CA LEU A 114 17.47 21.49 11.35
C LEU A 114 17.06 22.48 12.46
N PRO A 115 17.95 22.76 13.43
CA PRO A 115 17.64 23.74 14.46
C PRO A 115 17.45 25.12 13.80
N GLU A 116 16.24 25.66 13.94
CA GLU A 116 15.77 26.95 13.42
C GLU A 116 15.90 27.11 11.88
N PRO A 117 14.84 26.80 11.11
CA PRO A 117 14.84 27.09 9.68
C PRO A 117 14.97 28.59 9.44
N ARG A 118 15.87 28.98 8.53
CA ARG A 118 16.03 30.37 8.13
C ARG A 118 14.71 30.92 7.58
N ILE A 119 14.27 32.06 8.11
CA ILE A 119 13.09 32.80 7.65
C ILE A 119 13.42 33.82 6.55
N GLU A 120 14.70 33.95 6.20
CA GLU A 120 15.21 34.80 5.13
C GLU A 120 15.86 33.94 4.04
N GLU A 121 15.77 34.39 2.80
CA GLU A 121 16.41 33.73 1.66
C GLU A 121 17.94 33.69 1.82
N TYR A 122 18.56 32.61 1.36
CA TYR A 122 20.01 32.49 1.36
C TYR A 122 20.62 33.42 0.31
N ALA A 123 21.31 34.48 0.76
CA ALA A 123 21.96 35.45 -0.12
C ALA A 123 23.15 34.90 -0.93
N GLY A 124 23.47 33.60 -0.82
CA GLY A 124 24.65 33.01 -1.45
C GLY A 124 25.95 33.37 -0.72
N ALA A 125 26.96 32.50 -0.80
CA ALA A 125 28.32 32.91 -0.45
C ALA A 125 28.80 33.79 -1.61
N GLY A 126 28.81 35.11 -1.40
CA GLY A 126 29.36 36.04 -2.39
C GLY A 126 30.74 35.57 -2.83
N GLN A 127 30.88 35.30 -4.13
CA GLN A 127 32.17 35.23 -4.81
C GLN A 127 32.51 36.61 -5.35
#